data_AF-A0A8W7PN73-F1
#
_entry.id   AF-A0A8W7PN73-F1
#
_cell.length_a   1.000
_cell.length_b   1.000
_cell.length_c   1.000
_cell.angle_alpha   90.00
_cell.angle_beta   90.00
_cell.angle_gamma   90.00
#
_symmetry.space_group_name_H-M   'P 1'
#
loop_
_entity.id
_entity.type
_entity.pdbx_description
1 polymer ?
#
loop_
_entity_poly.entity_id
_entity_poly.type
_entity_poly.pdbx_seq_one_letter_code
_entity_poly.pdbx_strand_id
1 'polypeptide(L)'
;MPSMRPKVLMRKATQSHDTDEENANLISTLKTRNVSQIQLSHNKILRIEGYAFAGAVNIRQIHLSDNPTVTIETNAFSSLSNVDRLILPSGIRPYTFRGLTHVKLLSLQESDLGIIRAGAFEGLVQVELLNILNNKIDAIQELNITAANRIRVLRIQGNHLLETPESGSIVLEGIDTLHPNGN
;
A
#
# COMPACT_ATOMS: atom_id res chain seq x y z
N MET A 1 -0.18 -18.96 -25.36
CA MET A 1 -0.06 -17.89 -24.33
C MET A 1 -0.43 -18.50 -22.99
N PRO A 2 0.44 -18.48 -21.97
CA PRO A 2 0.08 -19.09 -20.69
C PRO A 2 -1.03 -18.25 -20.07
N SER A 3 -2.13 -18.90 -19.69
CA SER A 3 -3.21 -18.25 -18.96
C SER A 3 -2.64 -17.67 -17.67
N MET A 4 -2.47 -16.35 -17.60
CA MET A 4 -2.24 -15.67 -16.33
C MET A 4 -3.52 -15.80 -15.51
N ARG A 5 -3.67 -16.93 -14.81
CA ARG A 5 -4.67 -17.05 -13.75
C ARG A 5 -4.21 -16.11 -12.63
N PRO A 6 -5.01 -15.10 -12.24
CA PRO A 6 -4.64 -14.22 -11.15
C PRO A 6 -4.45 -15.04 -9.87
N LYS A 7 -3.25 -15.05 -9.28
CA LYS A 7 -3.00 -15.64 -7.97
C LYS A 7 -2.77 -14.50 -6.99
N VAL A 8 -3.76 -14.25 -6.15
CA VAL A 8 -3.56 -13.55 -4.88
C VAL A 8 -2.71 -14.50 -4.05
N LEU A 9 -1.49 -14.16 -3.67
CA LEU A 9 -0.73 -14.99 -2.74
C LEU A 9 -0.28 -14.12 -1.57
N MET A 10 -0.73 -14.51 -0.39
CA MET A 10 -0.33 -13.91 0.88
C MET A 10 0.18 -15.05 1.76
N ARG A 11 1.44 -15.01 2.18
CA ARG A 11 2.04 -16.09 3.00
C ARG A 11 1.95 -15.71 4.48
N LYS A 12 1.45 -16.63 5.31
CA LYS A 12 1.47 -16.53 6.78
C LYS A 12 2.75 -17.18 7.36
N ALA A 13 3.20 -16.70 8.52
CA ALA A 13 4.50 -17.04 9.11
C ALA A 13 4.66 -18.48 9.68
N THR A 14 3.61 -19.29 9.78
CA THR A 14 3.70 -20.59 10.48
C THR A 14 2.96 -21.71 9.75
N GLN A 15 3.72 -22.78 9.45
CA GLN A 15 3.36 -24.12 8.93
C GLN A 15 3.28 -24.30 7.40
N SER A 16 4.24 -25.12 6.93
CA SER A 16 4.67 -25.31 5.55
C SER A 16 3.89 -26.36 4.75
N HIS A 17 2.67 -26.73 5.15
CA HIS A 17 1.84 -27.67 4.36
C HIS A 17 0.33 -27.38 4.36
N ASP A 18 -0.25 -26.72 5.37
CA ASP A 18 -1.71 -26.42 5.43
C ASP A 18 -2.09 -24.98 5.02
N THR A 19 -1.14 -24.05 4.95
CA THR A 19 -1.45 -22.62 4.78
C THR A 19 -1.76 -22.21 3.34
N ASP A 20 -1.31 -22.97 2.33
CA ASP A 20 -1.60 -22.63 0.93
C ASP A 20 -3.07 -22.90 0.58
N GLU A 21 -3.72 -23.89 1.20
CA GLU A 21 -5.12 -24.24 0.97
C GLU A 21 -6.10 -23.31 1.70
N GLU A 22 -5.83 -22.95 2.96
CA GLU A 22 -6.61 -21.94 3.70
C GLU A 22 -6.53 -20.56 3.05
N ASN A 23 -5.33 -20.14 2.62
CA ASN A 23 -5.17 -18.89 1.89
C ASN A 23 -5.91 -18.98 0.54
N ALA A 24 -5.74 -20.07 -0.23
CA ALA A 24 -6.46 -20.26 -1.49
C ALA A 24 -7.99 -20.27 -1.33
N ASN A 25 -8.51 -20.76 -0.20
CA ASN A 25 -9.96 -20.75 0.11
C ASN A 25 -10.48 -19.37 0.50
N LEU A 26 -9.72 -18.57 1.25
CA LEU A 26 -10.07 -17.17 1.48
C LEU A 26 -10.09 -16.39 0.16
N ILE A 27 -9.13 -16.69 -0.72
CA ILE A 27 -8.94 -16.05 -2.03
C ILE A 27 -10.04 -16.43 -3.04
N SER A 28 -10.44 -17.70 -3.09
CA SER A 28 -11.56 -18.14 -3.93
C SER A 28 -12.88 -17.54 -3.44
N THR A 29 -13.05 -17.39 -2.13
CA THR A 29 -14.22 -16.76 -1.52
C THR A 29 -14.31 -15.26 -1.82
N LEU A 30 -13.18 -14.54 -1.79
CA LEU A 30 -13.12 -13.11 -2.14
C LEU A 30 -13.38 -12.84 -3.62
N LYS A 31 -13.05 -13.78 -4.52
CA LYS A 31 -13.34 -13.70 -5.96
C LYS A 31 -14.77 -14.06 -6.34
N THR A 32 -15.44 -14.90 -5.56
CA THR A 32 -16.75 -15.49 -5.92
C THR A 32 -17.93 -14.75 -5.32
N ARG A 33 -17.71 -13.90 -4.32
CA ARG A 33 -18.69 -12.92 -3.85
C ARG A 33 -18.39 -11.59 -4.53
N ASN A 34 -19.42 -10.81 -4.83
CA ASN A 34 -19.29 -9.45 -5.33
C ASN A 34 -18.71 -8.55 -4.22
N VAL A 35 -17.46 -8.79 -3.82
CA VAL A 35 -16.85 -8.22 -2.63
C VAL A 35 -16.26 -6.87 -3.00
N SER A 36 -16.87 -5.82 -2.46
CA SER A 36 -16.35 -4.47 -2.54
C SER A 36 -15.34 -4.17 -1.43
N GLN A 37 -15.22 -5.00 -0.41
CA GLN A 37 -14.40 -4.74 0.78
C GLN A 37 -13.61 -5.98 1.21
N ILE A 38 -12.30 -5.84 1.32
CA ILE A 38 -11.39 -6.86 1.86
C ILE A 38 -10.91 -6.39 3.23
N GLN A 39 -11.20 -7.18 4.26
CA GLN A 39 -10.70 -6.96 5.62
C GLN A 39 -9.70 -8.05 5.99
N LEU A 40 -8.42 -7.66 6.08
CA LEU A 40 -7.29 -8.53 6.38
C LEU A 40 -6.40 -7.96 7.50
N SER A 41 -6.88 -6.93 8.20
CA SER A 41 -6.17 -6.40 9.37
C SER A 41 -5.97 -7.46 10.47
N HIS A 42 -4.95 -7.27 11.31
CA HIS A 42 -4.62 -8.14 12.46
C HIS A 42 -4.37 -9.62 12.09
N ASN A 43 -3.78 -9.86 10.92
CA ASN A 43 -3.37 -11.19 10.49
C ASN A 43 -1.84 -11.35 10.63
N LYS A 44 -1.33 -12.51 10.21
CA LYS A 44 0.11 -12.82 10.16
C LYS A 44 0.64 -12.80 8.72
N ILE A 45 0.10 -11.93 7.87
CA ILE A 45 0.52 -11.84 6.47
C ILE A 45 1.93 -11.25 6.42
N LEU A 46 2.88 -11.95 5.81
CA LEU A 46 4.27 -11.48 5.69
C LEU A 46 4.57 -10.84 4.33
N ARG A 47 3.76 -11.15 3.32
CA ARG A 47 4.02 -10.71 1.95
C ARG A 47 2.73 -10.61 1.17
N ILE A 48 2.63 -9.56 0.34
CA ILE A 48 1.61 -9.42 -0.70
C ILE A 48 2.34 -9.49 -2.04
N GLU A 49 2.06 -10.53 -2.81
CA GLU A 49 2.71 -10.73 -4.10
C GLU A 49 2.29 -9.70 -5.16
N GLY A 50 3.10 -9.58 -6.22
CA GLY A 50 2.76 -8.78 -7.38
C GLY A 50 1.49 -9.33 -8.02
N TYR A 51 0.60 -8.46 -8.47
CA TYR A 51 -0.71 -8.84 -9.03
C TYR A 51 -1.61 -9.61 -8.06
N ALA A 52 -1.38 -9.47 -6.76
CA ALA A 52 -2.17 -10.16 -5.75
C ALA A 52 -3.66 -9.77 -5.75
N PHE A 53 -4.10 -8.76 -6.48
CA PHE A 53 -5.54 -8.46 -6.61
C PHE A 53 -6.04 -8.54 -8.05
N ALA A 54 -5.31 -9.23 -8.93
CA ALA A 54 -5.70 -9.31 -10.34
C ALA A 54 -7.08 -10.00 -10.52
N GLY A 55 -7.90 -9.41 -11.40
CA GLY A 55 -9.27 -9.82 -11.65
C GLY A 55 -10.31 -9.39 -10.60
N ALA A 56 -9.89 -8.83 -9.46
CA ALA A 56 -10.80 -8.40 -8.40
C ALA A 56 -11.24 -6.92 -8.59
N VAL A 57 -11.81 -6.64 -9.77
CA VAL A 57 -12.10 -5.28 -10.26
C VAL A 57 -13.18 -4.53 -9.47
N ASN A 58 -13.98 -5.24 -8.65
CA ASN A 58 -15.06 -4.64 -7.86
C ASN A 58 -14.61 -4.17 -6.48
N ILE A 59 -13.36 -4.43 -6.08
CA ILE A 59 -12.86 -4.02 -4.77
C ILE A 59 -12.78 -2.50 -4.70
N ARG A 60 -13.41 -1.95 -3.66
CA ARG A 60 -13.40 -0.55 -3.29
C ARG A 60 -12.61 -0.29 -2.02
N GLN A 61 -12.49 -1.27 -1.14
CA GLN A 61 -11.79 -1.09 0.13
C GLN A 61 -10.90 -2.27 0.45
N ILE A 62 -9.67 -2.00 0.89
CA ILE A 62 -8.71 -3.01 1.36
C ILE A 62 -8.11 -2.50 2.66
N HIS A 63 -8.18 -3.33 3.69
CA HIS A 63 -7.64 -3.06 5.00
C HIS A 63 -6.63 -4.16 5.35
N LEU A 64 -5.37 -3.77 5.53
CA LEU A 64 -4.24 -4.66 5.78
C LEU A 64 -3.40 -4.23 6.99
N SER A 65 -3.90 -3.29 7.80
CA SER A 65 -3.20 -2.79 9.00
C SER A 65 -2.86 -3.92 9.98
N ASP A 66 -1.89 -3.70 10.85
CA ASP A 66 -1.59 -4.64 11.94
C ASP A 66 -1.20 -6.05 11.46
N ASN A 67 -0.52 -6.14 10.32
CA ASN A 67 0.17 -7.36 9.90
C ASN A 67 1.67 -7.19 10.15
N PRO A 68 2.33 -8.14 10.84
CA PRO A 68 3.75 -8.05 11.15
C PRO A 68 4.58 -8.21 9.87
N THR A 69 5.40 -7.20 9.56
CA THR A 69 6.36 -7.22 8.45
C THR A 69 5.72 -7.62 7.12
N VAL A 70 4.93 -6.73 6.53
CA VAL A 70 4.32 -6.99 5.23
C VAL A 70 5.20 -6.44 4.13
N THR A 71 5.83 -7.34 3.40
CA THR A 71 6.57 -6.97 2.20
C THR A 71 5.59 -6.87 1.02
N ILE A 72 5.27 -5.67 0.55
CA ILE A 72 4.34 -5.48 -0.59
C ILE A 72 5.14 -5.45 -1.89
N GLU A 73 4.95 -6.41 -2.79
CA GLU A 73 5.69 -6.51 -4.06
C GLU A 73 5.29 -5.41 -5.03
N THR A 74 6.20 -5.13 -5.98
CA THR A 74 5.91 -4.30 -7.15
C THR A 74 4.64 -4.80 -7.84
N ASN A 75 3.79 -3.87 -8.31
CA ASN A 75 2.53 -4.19 -9.00
C ASN A 75 1.50 -4.98 -8.17
N ALA A 76 1.61 -5.04 -6.83
CA ALA A 76 0.65 -5.78 -5.99
C ALA A 76 -0.81 -5.38 -6.28
N PHE A 77 -1.05 -4.08 -6.53
CA PHE A 77 -2.37 -3.50 -6.77
C PHE A 77 -2.70 -3.29 -8.26
N SER A 78 -1.97 -3.91 -9.18
CA SER A 78 -1.97 -3.64 -10.64
C SER A 78 -3.27 -3.97 -11.41
N SER A 79 -4.43 -3.98 -10.77
CA SER A 79 -5.73 -4.12 -11.44
C SER A 79 -6.84 -3.36 -10.72
N LEU A 80 -6.48 -2.63 -9.66
CA LEU A 80 -7.41 -1.88 -8.84
C LEU A 80 -7.51 -0.47 -9.41
N SER A 81 -8.45 -0.25 -10.31
CA SER A 81 -8.57 1.03 -10.99
C SER A 81 -9.33 2.09 -10.19
N ASN A 82 -10.13 1.69 -9.20
CA ASN A 82 -11.00 2.61 -8.48
C ASN A 82 -11.28 2.18 -7.03
N VAL A 83 -10.33 2.49 -6.15
CA VAL A 83 -10.37 2.14 -4.72
C VAL A 83 -10.81 3.36 -3.92
N ASP A 84 -11.84 3.23 -3.10
CA ASP A 84 -12.23 4.28 -2.16
C ASP A 84 -11.26 4.36 -0.97
N ARG A 85 -10.81 3.22 -0.46
CA ARG A 85 -9.97 3.16 0.75
C ARG A 85 -8.94 2.04 0.69
N LEU A 86 -7.66 2.41 0.77
CA LEU A 86 -6.54 1.48 0.86
C LEU A 86 -5.76 1.77 2.15
N ILE A 87 -5.94 0.91 3.16
CA ILE A 87 -5.20 0.99 4.43
C ILE A 87 -4.12 -0.08 4.40
N LEU A 88 -2.87 0.35 4.37
CA LEU A 88 -1.72 -0.52 4.27
C LEU A 88 -0.94 -0.61 5.58
N PRO A 89 -0.29 -1.75 5.84
CA PRO A 89 0.73 -1.88 6.88
C PRO A 89 2.01 -1.16 6.45
N SER A 90 3.05 -1.24 7.27
CA SER A 90 4.41 -0.91 6.84
C SER A 90 4.92 -1.83 5.73
N GLY A 91 5.98 -1.39 5.02
CA GLY A 91 6.71 -2.22 4.05
C GLY A 91 6.39 -1.98 2.58
N ILE A 92 6.17 -0.71 2.21
CA ILE A 92 6.10 -0.28 0.81
C ILE A 92 7.46 -0.46 0.12
N ARG A 93 7.45 -0.92 -1.12
CA ARG A 93 8.62 -1.03 -1.99
C ARG A 93 8.47 -0.12 -3.20
N PRO A 94 9.56 0.11 -3.95
CA PRO A 94 9.47 0.81 -5.21
C PRO A 94 8.40 0.20 -6.12
N TYR A 95 7.58 1.05 -6.73
CA TYR A 95 6.53 0.66 -7.67
C TYR A 95 5.42 -0.23 -7.09
N THR A 96 5.25 -0.27 -5.76
CA THR A 96 4.14 -0.99 -5.11
C THR A 96 2.77 -0.55 -5.65
N PHE A 97 2.59 0.75 -5.91
CA PHE A 97 1.33 1.34 -6.33
C PHE A 97 1.11 1.38 -7.85
N ARG A 98 2.00 0.80 -8.65
CA ARG A 98 1.84 0.83 -10.11
C ARG A 98 0.56 0.09 -10.54
N GLY A 99 -0.21 0.77 -11.39
CA GLY A 99 -1.53 0.31 -11.85
C GLY A 99 -2.69 0.70 -10.93
N LEU A 100 -2.44 1.36 -9.80
CA LEU A 100 -3.45 1.93 -8.93
C LEU A 100 -3.85 3.33 -9.44
N THR A 101 -4.84 3.38 -10.32
CA THR A 101 -5.15 4.61 -11.08
C THR A 101 -5.96 5.65 -10.31
N HIS A 102 -6.77 5.22 -9.34
CA HIS A 102 -7.58 6.14 -8.54
C HIS A 102 -7.76 5.60 -7.13
N VAL A 103 -7.42 6.42 -6.13
CA VAL A 103 -7.63 6.13 -4.71
C VAL A 103 -8.21 7.36 -4.02
N LYS A 104 -9.34 7.23 -3.31
CA LYS A 104 -9.81 8.38 -2.51
C LYS A 104 -8.97 8.54 -1.24
N LEU A 105 -8.72 7.45 -0.52
CA LEU A 105 -7.88 7.44 0.68
C LEU A 105 -6.81 6.35 0.59
N LEU A 106 -5.55 6.75 0.61
CA LEU A 106 -4.40 5.88 0.87
C LEU A 106 -3.84 6.21 2.26
N SER A 107 -3.83 5.23 3.16
CA SER A 107 -3.36 5.42 4.54
C SER A 107 -2.27 4.42 4.89
N LEU A 108 -1.14 4.95 5.34
CA LEU A 108 -0.03 4.24 5.98
C LEU A 108 0.04 4.78 7.41
N GLN A 109 -0.38 3.98 8.39
CA GLN A 109 -0.48 4.49 9.76
C GLN A 109 -0.04 3.49 10.83
N GLU A 110 0.40 4.05 11.96
CA GLU A 110 0.65 3.32 13.21
C GLU A 110 1.60 2.12 13.01
N SER A 111 2.62 2.29 12.18
CA SER A 111 3.55 1.22 11.80
C SER A 111 5.01 1.70 11.79
N ASP A 112 5.97 0.76 11.75
CA ASP A 112 7.38 1.06 11.46
C ASP A 112 7.58 1.07 9.94
N LEU A 113 7.46 2.24 9.31
CA LEU A 113 7.57 2.39 7.86
C LEU A 113 9.00 2.11 7.38
N GLY A 114 9.98 2.20 8.27
CA GLY A 114 11.40 2.03 7.97
C GLY A 114 11.87 3.07 6.96
N ILE A 115 12.48 2.63 5.87
CA ILE A 115 13.06 3.51 4.85
C ILE A 115 12.04 3.81 3.74
N ILE A 116 11.74 5.08 3.51
CA ILE A 116 11.05 5.53 2.29
C ILE A 116 12.06 5.54 1.14
N ARG A 117 12.01 4.51 0.31
CA ARG A 117 12.93 4.30 -0.83
C ARG A 117 12.49 5.09 -2.06
N ALA A 118 13.46 5.34 -2.96
CA ALA A 118 13.17 5.91 -4.28
C ALA A 118 12.12 5.11 -5.05
N GLY A 119 11.17 5.84 -5.65
CA GLY A 119 10.03 5.24 -6.35
C GLY A 119 8.99 4.55 -5.45
N ALA A 120 9.05 4.67 -4.12
CA ALA A 120 8.06 4.02 -3.23
C ALA A 120 6.61 4.46 -3.50
N PHE A 121 6.41 5.72 -3.92
CA PHE A 121 5.11 6.30 -4.27
C PHE A 121 4.88 6.40 -5.78
N GLU A 122 5.80 5.87 -6.59
CA GLU A 122 5.65 5.87 -8.04
C GLU A 122 4.49 5.00 -8.50
N GLY A 123 3.77 5.47 -9.51
CA GLY A 123 2.59 4.80 -10.05
C GLY A 123 1.27 5.23 -9.43
N LEU A 124 1.29 6.05 -8.37
CA LEU A 124 0.10 6.78 -7.92
C LEU A 124 -0.30 7.82 -8.97
N VAL A 125 -1.50 7.72 -9.53
CA VAL A 125 -1.97 8.63 -10.58
C VAL A 125 -2.97 9.67 -10.04
N GLN A 126 -3.88 9.24 -9.16
CA GLN A 126 -4.86 10.13 -8.55
C GLN A 126 -5.18 9.69 -7.13
N VAL A 127 -4.79 10.51 -6.15
CA VAL A 127 -5.04 10.24 -4.73
C VAL A 127 -5.74 11.44 -4.10
N GLU A 128 -6.97 11.31 -3.59
CA GLU A 128 -7.61 12.48 -2.96
C GLU A 128 -6.99 12.82 -1.59
N LEU A 129 -6.62 11.80 -0.81
CA LEU A 129 -6.05 11.94 0.52
C LEU A 129 -4.95 10.89 0.73
N LEU A 130 -3.72 11.36 0.91
CA LEU A 130 -2.59 10.55 1.33
C LEU A 130 -2.28 10.82 2.82
N ASN A 131 -2.43 9.79 3.63
CA ASN A 131 -2.09 9.79 5.04
C ASN A 131 -0.83 8.96 5.27
N ILE A 132 0.20 9.59 5.83
CA ILE A 132 1.36 8.92 6.41
C ILE A 132 1.38 9.39 7.86
N LEU A 133 0.77 8.62 8.76
CA LEU A 133 0.47 9.10 10.11
C LEU A 133 1.09 8.20 11.17
N ASN A 134 1.67 8.79 12.22
CA ASN A 134 2.13 8.04 13.39
C ASN A 134 3.09 6.89 13.04
N ASN A 135 3.99 7.07 12.06
CA ASN A 135 4.97 6.05 11.71
C ASN A 135 6.36 6.39 12.25
N LYS A 136 7.13 5.35 12.55
CA LYS A 136 8.58 5.46 12.66
C LYS A 136 9.17 5.39 11.26
N ILE A 137 9.94 6.41 10.87
CA ILE A 137 10.63 6.50 9.58
C ILE A 137 12.12 6.52 9.87
N ASP A 138 12.81 5.45 9.50
CA ASP A 138 14.25 5.33 9.74
C ASP A 138 15.02 6.34 8.88
N ALA A 139 14.71 6.38 7.58
CA ALA A 139 15.33 7.29 6.62
C ALA A 139 14.40 7.62 5.44
N ILE A 140 14.63 8.76 4.80
CA ILE A 140 13.99 9.12 3.52
C ILE A 140 15.08 9.20 2.47
N GLN A 141 15.09 8.19 1.59
CA GLN A 141 15.95 8.19 0.42
C GLN A 141 15.37 9.13 -0.64
N GLU A 142 14.07 9.00 -0.90
CA GLU A 142 13.32 9.89 -1.76
C GLU A 142 11.81 9.78 -1.44
N LEU A 143 11.19 10.93 -1.22
CA LEU A 143 9.74 11.13 -1.16
C LEU A 143 9.37 12.13 -2.25
N ASN A 144 9.09 11.62 -3.43
CA ASN A 144 8.76 12.43 -4.60
C ASN A 144 7.26 12.35 -4.90
N ILE A 145 6.55 13.41 -4.50
CA ILE A 145 5.14 13.64 -4.85
C ILE A 145 5.11 14.82 -5.82
N THR A 146 4.63 14.56 -7.03
CA THR A 146 4.55 15.53 -8.12
C THR A 146 3.10 15.85 -8.47
N ALA A 147 2.90 16.89 -9.29
CA ALA A 147 1.58 17.22 -9.83
C ALA A 147 0.94 16.08 -10.64
N ALA A 148 1.74 15.13 -11.15
CA ALA A 148 1.25 13.96 -11.86
C ALA A 148 0.47 12.98 -10.94
N ASN A 149 0.75 13.00 -9.63
CA ASN A 149 0.07 12.15 -8.65
C ASN A 149 -1.32 12.70 -8.25
N ARG A 150 -1.62 13.95 -8.60
CA ARG A 150 -2.90 14.65 -8.32
C ARG A 150 -3.35 14.48 -6.86
N ILE A 151 -2.41 14.69 -5.92
CA ILE A 151 -2.70 14.52 -4.50
C ILE A 151 -3.41 15.78 -3.98
N ARG A 152 -4.69 15.68 -3.59
CA ARG A 152 -5.39 16.87 -3.05
C ARG A 152 -4.91 17.20 -1.63
N VAL A 153 -4.87 16.20 -0.75
CA VAL A 153 -4.46 16.42 0.65
C VAL A 153 -3.35 15.44 1.03
N LEU A 154 -2.26 15.97 1.58
CA LEU A 154 -1.18 15.18 2.20
C LEU A 154 -1.14 15.46 3.71
N ARG A 155 -1.16 14.39 4.51
CA ARG A 155 -0.95 14.47 5.96
C ARG A 155 0.25 13.62 6.36
N ILE A 156 1.21 14.23 7.04
CA ILE A 156 2.45 13.58 7.50
C ILE A 156 2.66 13.73 9.02
N GLN A 157 1.58 13.77 9.78
CA GLN A 157 1.57 14.07 11.22
C GLN A 157 1.99 12.88 12.08
N GLY A 158 2.64 13.16 13.20
CA GLY A 158 3.05 12.18 14.20
C GLY A 158 4.16 11.24 13.72
N ASN A 159 4.84 11.55 12.62
CA ASN A 159 5.95 10.71 12.15
C ASN A 159 7.23 11.01 12.95
N HIS A 160 8.02 9.99 13.21
CA HIS A 160 9.30 10.13 13.88
C HIS A 160 10.43 9.76 12.93
N LEU A 161 11.20 10.77 12.49
CA LEU A 161 12.37 10.59 11.63
C LEU A 161 13.59 10.28 12.49
N LEU A 162 14.28 9.17 12.21
CA LEU A 162 15.55 8.86 12.88
C LEU A 162 16.71 9.59 12.23
N GLU A 163 16.73 9.63 10.90
CA GLU A 163 17.74 10.32 10.11
C GLU A 163 17.20 11.62 9.52
N THR A 164 18.06 12.64 9.44
CA THR A 164 17.72 13.89 8.73
C THR A 164 17.74 13.61 7.23
N PRO A 165 16.65 13.88 6.49
CA PRO A 165 16.61 13.66 5.05
C PRO A 165 17.66 14.49 4.32
N GLU A 166 18.28 13.93 3.28
CA GLU A 166 19.22 14.67 2.43
C GLU A 166 18.51 15.82 1.71
N SER A 167 19.25 16.89 1.39
CA SER A 167 18.69 18.02 0.62
C SER A 167 18.17 17.53 -0.74
N GLY A 168 16.91 17.84 -1.05
CA GLY A 168 16.25 17.41 -2.28
C GLY A 168 15.64 16.01 -2.25
N SER A 169 15.81 15.25 -1.16
CA SER A 169 15.16 13.94 -0.99
C SER A 169 13.64 14.02 -0.84
N ILE A 170 13.10 15.20 -0.48
CA ILE A 170 11.66 15.42 -0.36
C ILE A 170 11.25 16.46 -1.40
N VAL A 171 10.38 16.05 -2.33
CA VAL A 171 9.77 16.90 -3.34
C VAL A 171 8.27 16.76 -3.21
N LEU A 172 7.58 17.88 -2.94
CA LEU A 172 6.13 17.94 -2.76
C LEU A 172 5.56 19.02 -3.67
N GLU A 173 5.04 18.62 -4.83
CA GLU A 173 4.47 19.52 -5.83
C GLU A 173 3.04 19.12 -6.20
N GLY A 174 2.21 20.12 -6.53
CA GLY A 174 0.83 19.90 -6.99
C GLY A 174 -0.08 19.32 -5.91
N ILE A 175 0.17 19.65 -4.64
CA ILE A 175 -0.67 19.30 -3.50
C ILE A 175 -1.52 20.51 -3.10
N ASP A 176 -2.84 20.35 -3.00
CA ASP A 176 -3.74 21.46 -2.65
C ASP A 176 -3.68 21.83 -1.16
N THR A 177 -3.48 20.84 -0.28
CA THR A 177 -3.40 21.05 1.17
C THR A 177 -2.38 20.12 1.81
N LEU A 178 -1.40 20.70 2.50
CA LEU A 178 -0.37 19.98 3.27
C LEU A 178 -0.61 20.17 4.77
N HIS A 179 -0.71 19.07 5.49
CA HIS A 179 -0.66 19.04 6.95
C HIS A 179 0.70 18.45 7.37
N PRO A 180 1.70 19.31 7.65
CA PRO A 180 3.04 18.86 8.00
C PRO A 180 3.06 18.18 9.38
N ASN A 181 4.18 17.55 9.69
CA ASN A 181 4.46 17.05 11.03
C ASN A 181 4.44 18.25 11.99
N GLY A 182 3.71 18.15 13.11
CA GLY A 182 3.49 19.29 14.00
C GLY A 182 4.80 19.87 14.54
N ASN A 183 4.81 21.18 14.79
CA ASN A 183 5.76 21.82 15.72
C ASN A 183 5.28 21.61 17.16
#